data_AF-A0A3D0NSI3-F1
#
_entry.id   AF-A0A3D0NSI3-F1
#
_cell.length_a   1.000
_cell.length_b   1.000
_cell.length_c   1.000
_cell.angle_alpha   90.00
_cell.angle_beta   90.00
_cell.angle_gamma   90.00
#
_symmetry.space_group_name_H-M   'P 1'
#
loop_
_entity.id
_entity.type
_entity.pdbx_description
1 polymer ?
#
loop_
_entity_poly.entity_id
_entity_poly.type
_entity_poly.pdbx_seq_one_letter_code
_entity_poly.pdbx_strand_id
1 'polypeptide(L)' 'ESSGIDDPDSREAQIINFCKTPRTRKELAQFLGLSSASYAIKTYIQPLIDKGAIKLQIPDRPASPNQKYYS' A
#
# COMPACT_ATOMS: atom_id res chain seq x y z
N GLU A 1 -16.67 -17.52 -8.99
CA GLU A 1 -15.88 -16.99 -7.87
C GLU A 1 -15.87 -15.48 -7.99
N SER A 2 -16.82 -14.81 -7.33
CA SER A 2 -16.97 -13.36 -7.43
C SER A 2 -17.51 -12.85 -6.10
N SER A 3 -16.98 -11.70 -5.68
CA SER A 3 -17.38 -10.86 -4.56
C SER A 3 -17.08 -11.39 -3.16
N GLY A 4 -16.06 -10.78 -2.57
CA GLY A 4 -15.71 -10.88 -1.15
C GLY A 4 -14.64 -9.85 -0.83
N ILE A 5 -14.94 -8.57 -1.08
CA ILE A 5 -14.10 -7.42 -0.67
C ILE A 5 -14.90 -6.69 0.43
N ASP A 6 -15.43 -7.44 1.40
CA ASP A 6 -16.30 -6.91 2.45
C ASP A 6 -15.86 -7.39 3.83
N ASP A 7 -14.74 -8.13 3.93
CA ASP A 7 -14.13 -8.53 5.20
C ASP A 7 -13.18 -7.42 5.70
N PRO A 8 -13.53 -6.69 6.78
CA PRO A 8 -12.66 -5.66 7.36
C PRO A 8 -11.36 -6.23 7.95
N ASP A 9 -11.27 -7.55 8.15
CA ASP A 9 -10.07 -8.27 8.56
C ASP A 9 -9.12 -8.61 7.41
N SER A 10 -9.49 -8.29 6.16
CA SER A 10 -8.61 -8.44 5.01
C SER A 10 -7.35 -7.59 5.19
N ARG A 11 -6.19 -8.19 4.92
CA ARG A 11 -4.90 -7.50 4.94
C ARG A 11 -4.87 -6.31 3.98
N GLU A 12 -5.61 -6.38 2.88
CA GLU A 12 -5.78 -5.26 1.94
C GLU A 12 -6.55 -4.10 2.59
N ALA A 13 -7.67 -4.39 3.26
CA ALA A 13 -8.45 -3.37 3.97
C ALA A 13 -7.63 -2.70 5.08
N GLN A 14 -6.83 -3.48 5.82
CA GLN A 14 -5.90 -2.96 6.83
C GLN A 14 -4.87 -2.00 6.22
N ILE A 15 -4.26 -2.38 5.09
CA ILE A 15 -3.32 -1.52 4.36
C ILE A 15 -4.01 -0.24 3.88
N ILE A 16 -5.19 -0.35 3.27
CA ILE A 16 -5.96 0.80 2.76
C ILE A 16 -6.27 1.77 3.91
N ASN A 17 -6.72 1.24 5.06
CA ASN A 17 -7.01 2.06 6.22
C ASN A 17 -5.75 2.72 6.81
N PHE A 18 -4.63 2.00 6.84
CA PHE A 18 -3.34 2.53 7.27
C PHE A 18 -2.81 3.64 6.32
N CYS A 19 -3.09 3.49 5.02
CA CYS A 19 -2.73 4.46 3.98
C CYS A 19 -3.68 5.67 3.89
N LYS A 20 -4.71 5.80 4.74
CA LYS A 20 -5.51 7.05 4.82
C LYS A 20 -4.66 8.28 5.14
N THR A 21 -3.51 8.04 5.79
CA THR A 21 -2.46 9.05 5.95
C THR A 21 -1.31 8.69 5.03
N PRO A 22 -0.67 9.65 4.33
CA PRO A 22 0.42 9.33 3.41
C PRO A 22 1.58 8.64 4.13
N ARG A 23 1.83 7.37 3.79
CA ARG A 23 2.88 6.54 4.40
C ARG A 23 4.03 6.29 3.45
N THR A 24 5.22 6.18 4.04
CA THR A 24 6.42 5.79 3.32
C THR A 24 6.49 4.26 3.17
N ARG A 25 7.29 3.80 2.21
CA ARG A 25 7.56 2.36 2.01
C ARG A 25 8.08 1.65 3.28
N LYS A 26 8.83 2.37 4.13
CA LYS A 26 9.37 1.82 5.38
C LYS A 26 8.26 1.57 6.40
N GLU A 27 7.37 2.54 6.57
CA GLU A 27 6.22 2.40 7.49
C GLU A 27 5.32 1.25 7.04
N LEU A 28 5.07 1.10 5.74
CA LEU A 28 4.27 0.00 5.20
C LEU A 28 4.91 -1.36 5.45
N ALA A 29 6.23 -1.47 5.24
CA ALA A 29 6.97 -2.69 5.54
C ALA A 29 6.89 -3.05 7.02
N GLN A 30 7.09 -2.07 7.90
CA GLN A 30 7.07 -2.24 9.34
C GLN A 30 5.67 -2.62 9.84
N PHE A 31 4.62 -1.98 9.29
CA PHE A 31 3.23 -2.32 9.55
C PHE A 31 2.91 -3.77 9.15
N LEU A 32 3.44 -4.22 8.01
CA LEU A 32 3.26 -5.58 7.53
C LEU A 32 4.17 -6.61 8.22
N GLY A 33 5.11 -6.17 9.06
CA GLY A 33 6.11 -7.03 9.72
C GLY A 33 7.17 -7.59 8.76
N LEU A 34 7.45 -6.88 7.66
CA LEU A 34 8.37 -7.32 6.61
C LEU A 34 9.71 -6.60 6.70
N SER A 35 10.80 -7.36 6.59
CA SER A 35 12.16 -6.80 6.58
C SER A 35 12.47 -5.99 5.32
N SER A 36 11.82 -6.31 4.20
CA SER A 36 12.05 -5.65 2.91
C SER A 36 10.87 -4.78 2.50
N ALA A 37 11.10 -3.47 2.50
CA ALA A 37 10.10 -2.49 2.04
C ALA A 37 9.75 -2.67 0.56
N SER A 38 10.74 -2.95 -0.30
CA SER A 38 10.48 -3.17 -1.71
C SER A 38 9.59 -4.40 -1.95
N TYR A 39 9.81 -5.47 -1.18
CA TYR A 39 8.94 -6.65 -1.23
C TYR A 39 7.53 -6.33 -0.72
N ALA A 40 7.42 -5.61 0.40
CA ALA A 40 6.13 -5.16 0.93
C ALA A 40 5.32 -4.38 -0.12
N ILE A 41 5.96 -3.40 -0.77
CA ILE A 41 5.32 -2.62 -1.82
C ILE A 41 4.94 -3.54 -2.99
N LYS A 42 5.88 -4.28 -3.58
CA LYS A 42 5.61 -5.08 -4.79
C LYS A 42 4.55 -6.17 -4.58
N THR A 43 4.51 -6.80 -3.41
CA THR A 43 3.62 -7.93 -3.13
C THR A 43 2.25 -7.47 -2.63
N TYR A 44 2.18 -6.41 -1.83
CA TYR A 44 0.94 -6.00 -1.17
C TYR A 44 0.40 -4.64 -1.62
N ILE A 45 1.26 -3.66 -1.89
CA ILE A 45 0.82 -2.29 -2.23
C ILE A 45 0.63 -2.12 -3.73
N GLN A 46 1.51 -2.70 -4.55
CA GLN A 46 1.45 -2.65 -6.01
C GLN A 46 0.10 -3.15 -6.55
N PRO A 47 -0.43 -4.34 -6.16
CA PRO A 47 -1.76 -4.75 -6.62
C PRO A 47 -2.85 -3.77 -6.19
N LEU A 48 -2.72 -3.08 -5.05
CA LEU A 48 -3.68 -2.06 -4.62
C LEU A 48 -3.58 -0.77 -5.44
N ILE A 49 -2.38 -0.41 -5.91
CA ILE A 49 -2.17 0.69 -6.85
C ILE A 49 -2.79 0.35 -8.20
N ASP A 50 -2.53 -0.85 -8.71
CA ASP A 50 -3.11 -1.34 -9.96
C ASP A 50 -4.64 -1.44 -9.90
N LYS A 51 -5.21 -1.80 -8.74
CA LYS A 51 -6.66 -1.75 -8.49
C LYS A 51 -7.21 -0.33 -8.29
N GLY A 52 -6.36 0.68 -8.17
CA GLY A 52 -6.76 2.06 -7.89
C GLY A 52 -7.16 2.37 -6.45
N ALA A 53 -6.95 1.43 -5.52
CA ALA A 53 -7.22 1.57 -4.09
C ALA A 53 -6.12 2.34 -3.34
N ILE A 54 -4.90 2.40 -3.90
CA ILE A 54 -3.77 3.19 -3.39
C ILE A 54 -3.21 4.06 -4.52
N LYS A 55 -2.77 5.26 -4.19
CA LYS A 55 -2.18 6.24 -5.10
C LYS A 55 -0.81 6.69 -4.61
N LEU A 56 -0.02 7.12 -5.59
CA LEU A 56 1.31 7.70 -5.39
C LEU A 56 1.13 9.20 -5.13
N GLN A 57 1.75 9.72 -4.06
CA GLN A 57 1.71 11.16 -3.77
C GLN A 57 2.47 11.96 -4.84
N ILE A 58 3.54 11.40 -5.39
CA ILE A 58 4.36 12.01 -6.43
C ILE A 58 4.38 11.06 -7.63
N PRO A 59 3.35 11.08 -8.51
CA PRO A 59 3.30 10.21 -9.68
C PRO A 59 4.39 10.56 -10.71
N ASP A 60 4.83 11.81 -10.77
CA ASP A 60 5.92 12.30 -11.64
C ASP A 60 7.27 11.63 -11.33
N ARG A 61 7.50 11.26 -10.06
CA ARG A 61 8.77 10.71 -9.59
C ARG A 61 8.54 9.48 -8.71
N PRO A 62 8.22 8.31 -9.31
CA PRO A 62 7.95 7.10 -8.55
C PRO A 62 9.17 6.62 -7.74
N ALA A 63 10.38 6.92 -8.20
CA ALA A 63 11.63 6.59 -7.50
C ALA A 63 12.04 7.61 -6.42
N SER A 64 11.21 8.64 -6.16
CA SER A 64 11.54 9.66 -5.17
C SER A 64 11.70 9.05 -3.77
N PRO A 65 12.75 9.38 -3.01
CA PRO A 65 12.89 8.93 -1.62
C PRO A 65 11.79 9.49 -0.71
N ASN A 66 11.17 10.61 -1.10
CA ASN A 66 10.05 11.23 -0.42
C ASN A 66 8.69 10.71 -0.91
N GLN A 67 8.68 9.62 -1.70
CA GLN A 67 7.46 9.03 -2.18
C GLN A 67 6.62 8.49 -1.02
N LYS A 68 5.34 8.85 -1.04
CA LYS A 68 4.34 8.37 -0.09
C LYS A 68 3.18 7.74 -0.84
N TYR A 69 2.54 6.78 -0.18
CA TYR A 69 1.40 6.03 -0.67
C TYR A 69 0.20 6.39 0.19
N TYR A 70 -0.94 6.65 -0.45
CA TYR A 70 -2.19 7.00 0.23
C TYR A 70 -3.38 6.36 -0.48
N SER A 71 -4.44 6.02 0.25
CA SER A 71 -5.72 5.57 -0.32
C SER A 71 -6.64 6.73 -0.68
#